data_AF-A0A519MK86-F1
#
_entry.id   AF-A0A519MK86-F1
#
_cell.length_a   1.000
_cell.length_b   1.000
_cell.length_c   1.000
_cell.angle_alpha   90.00
_cell.angle_beta   90.00
_cell.angle_gamma   90.00
#
_symmetry.space_group_name_H-M   'P 1'
#
loop_
_entity.id
_entity.type
_entity.pdbx_description
1 polymer ?
#
loop_
_entity_poly.entity_id
_entity_poly.type
_entity_poly.pdbx_seq_one_letter_code
_entity_poly.pdbx_strand_id
1 'polypeptide(L)'
;MNPTLSAVRRPFRILSLDGGGIRGLYTARFLADMEAQLQRDGNEHTSLYQHFDLICGTSTGGIIALALALGMPARELVHLYSHHAKDIFGAGRNLLSWLGT
;
A
#
# COMPACT_ATOMS: atom_id res chain seq x y z
N MET A 1 15.37 33.56 32.26
CA MET A 1 15.19 32.17 31.81
C MET A 1 14.04 32.18 30.82
N ASN A 2 14.34 32.00 29.52
CA ASN A 2 13.36 32.12 28.44
C ASN A 2 12.65 30.76 28.26
N PRO A 3 11.32 30.66 28.42
CA PRO A 3 10.61 29.41 28.14
C PRO A 3 10.73 29.13 26.64
N THR A 4 11.43 28.04 26.37
CA THR A 4 11.59 27.34 25.09
C THR A 4 10.44 27.53 24.13
N LEU A 5 10.77 28.04 22.94
CA LEU A 5 10.03 27.86 21.70
C LEU A 5 9.47 26.44 21.67
N SER A 6 8.14 26.29 21.69
CA SER A 6 7.51 25.01 21.45
C SER A 6 7.96 24.54 20.06
N ALA A 7 8.76 23.48 20.01
CA ALA A 7 9.10 22.86 18.75
C ALA A 7 7.79 22.49 18.05
N VAL A 8 7.50 23.13 16.92
CA VAL A 8 6.35 22.79 16.10
C VAL A 8 6.56 21.35 15.64
N ARG A 9 5.94 20.38 16.32
CA ARG A 9 5.99 18.97 15.88
C ARG A 9 5.37 18.91 14.50
N ARG A 10 6.12 18.40 13.53
CA ARG A 10 5.58 18.10 12.20
C ARG A 10 4.35 17.18 12.35
N PRO A 11 3.31 17.35 11.51
CA PRO A 11 2.15 16.47 11.54
C PRO A 11 2.55 15.00 11.40
N PHE A 12 1.89 14.13 12.15
CA PHE A 12 2.03 12.69 12.02
C PHE A 12 1.23 12.23 10.79
N ARG A 13 1.91 11.64 9.80
CA ARG A 13 1.31 11.29 8.49
C ARG A 13 0.98 9.80 8.45
N ILE A 14 -0.29 9.49 8.15
CA ILE A 14 -0.80 8.12 8.08
C ILE A 14 -1.27 7.83 6.66
N LEU A 15 -0.81 6.71 6.09
CA LEU A 15 -1.37 6.13 4.88
C LEU A 15 -2.30 4.97 5.27
N SER A 16 -3.60 5.13 5.05
CA SER A 16 -4.62 4.10 5.31
C SER A 16 -5.13 3.50 4.01
N LEU A 17 -5.11 2.17 3.92
CA LEU A 17 -5.42 1.44 2.70
C LEU A 17 -6.57 0.44 2.92
N ASP A 18 -7.69 0.68 2.23
CA ASP A 18 -8.85 -0.19 2.33
C ASP A 18 -8.62 -1.57 1.70
N GLY A 19 -9.41 -2.54 2.16
CA GLY A 19 -9.53 -3.83 1.50
C GLY A 19 -10.30 -3.72 0.17
N GLY A 20 -10.24 -4.77 -0.65
CA GLY A 20 -10.97 -4.74 -1.92
C GLY A 20 -10.83 -5.97 -2.81
N GLY A 21 -10.17 -7.03 -2.34
CA GLY A 21 -9.85 -8.18 -3.17
C GLY A 21 -9.02 -7.76 -4.38
N ILE A 22 -9.41 -8.22 -5.57
CA ILE A 22 -8.73 -7.84 -6.83
C ILE A 22 -8.73 -6.32 -7.09
N ARG A 23 -9.70 -5.57 -6.56
CA ARG A 23 -9.75 -4.11 -6.74
C ARG A 23 -8.58 -3.38 -6.07
N GLY A 24 -7.85 -4.04 -5.16
CA GLY A 24 -6.60 -3.48 -4.64
C GLY A 24 -5.53 -3.22 -5.70
N LEU A 25 -5.66 -3.81 -6.91
CA LEU A 25 -4.83 -3.45 -8.06
C LEU A 25 -4.94 -1.96 -8.44
N TYR A 26 -6.12 -1.36 -8.32
CA TYR A 26 -6.30 0.08 -8.55
C TYR A 26 -5.54 0.91 -7.52
N THR A 27 -5.62 0.53 -6.24
CA THR A 27 -4.87 1.15 -5.16
C THR A 27 -3.37 1.03 -5.39
N ALA A 28 -2.87 -0.17 -5.71
CA ALA A 28 -1.46 -0.39 -6.02
C ALA A 28 -1.00 0.46 -7.23
N ARG A 29 -1.83 0.57 -8.27
CA ARG A 29 -1.52 1.37 -9.46
C ARG A 29 -1.45 2.86 -9.13
N PHE A 30 -2.43 3.38 -8.42
CA PHE A 30 -2.44 4.77 -7.97
C PHE A 30 -1.18 5.11 -7.16
N LEU A 31 -0.81 4.23 -6.22
CA LEU A 31 0.40 4.39 -5.42
C LEU A 31 1.67 4.35 -6.28
N ALA A 32 1.74 3.48 -7.29
CA ALA A 32 2.87 3.43 -8.23
C ALA A 32 2.99 4.69 -9.07
N ASP A 33 1.86 5.25 -9.54
CA ASP A 33 1.86 6.50 -10.30
C ASP A 33 2.28 7.70 -9.41
N MET A 34 1.85 7.71 -8.15
CA MET A 34 2.26 8.69 -7.16
C MET A 34 3.77 8.59 -6.84
N GLU A 35 4.28 7.37 -6.64
CA GLU A 35 5.71 7.12 -6.43
C GLU A 35 6.56 7.58 -7.63
N ALA A 36 6.09 7.32 -8.85
CA ALA A 36 6.75 7.76 -10.07
C ALA A 36 6.70 9.30 -10.23
N GLN A 37 5.62 9.95 -9.80
CA GLN A 37 5.53 11.42 -9.81
C GLN A 37 6.53 12.03 -8.84
N LEU A 38 6.65 11.50 -7.61
CA LEU A 38 7.65 11.95 -6.63
C LEU A 38 9.08 11.83 -7.16
N GLN A 39 9.39 10.76 -7.89
CA GLN A 39 10.67 10.58 -8.55
C GLN A 39 10.94 11.63 -9.63
N ARG A 40 9.94 11.93 -10.47
CA ARG A 40 10.05 12.97 -11.51
C ARG A 40 10.25 14.37 -10.92
N ASP A 41 9.62 14.65 -9.79
CA ASP A 41 9.73 15.92 -9.10
C ASP A 41 11.06 16.08 -8.32
N GLY A 42 11.96 15.09 -8.42
CA GLY A 42 13.27 15.13 -7.79
C GLY A 42 13.23 14.98 -6.27
N ASN A 43 12.18 14.37 -5.73
CA ASN A 43 12.03 14.19 -4.28
C ASN A 43 13.16 13.29 -3.72
N GLU A 44 13.82 13.74 -2.66
CA GLU A 44 14.85 12.95 -1.96
C GLU A 44 14.28 11.62 -1.43
N HIS A 45 12.98 11.60 -1.14
CA HIS A 45 12.23 10.43 -0.73
C HIS A 45 11.43 9.90 -1.90
N THR A 46 11.98 8.90 -2.58
CA THR A 46 11.32 8.31 -3.76
C THR A 46 10.44 7.12 -3.42
N SER A 47 10.62 6.51 -2.24
CA SER A 47 9.83 5.36 -1.79
C SER A 47 8.70 5.83 -0.88
N LEU A 48 7.48 5.33 -1.09
CA LEU A 48 6.30 5.80 -0.36
C LEU A 48 6.43 5.74 1.16
N TYR A 49 7.08 4.70 1.70
CA TYR A 49 7.20 4.54 3.15
C TYR A 49 8.00 5.65 3.84
N GLN A 50 8.85 6.37 3.12
CA GLN A 50 9.63 7.48 3.68
C GLN A 50 8.75 8.73 3.91
N HIS A 51 7.54 8.76 3.33
CA HIS A 51 6.59 9.87 3.48
C HIS A 51 5.59 9.71 4.61
N PHE A 52 5.48 8.51 5.20
CA PHE A 52 4.46 8.22 6.21
C PHE A 52 5.10 7.68 7.48
N ASP A 53 4.61 8.14 8.63
CA ASP A 53 5.06 7.67 9.93
C ASP A 53 4.32 6.36 10.33
N LEU A 54 3.17 6.09 9.71
CA LEU A 54 2.41 4.83 9.81
C LEU A 54 1.77 4.49 8.46
N ILE A 55 1.90 3.24 8.05
CA ILE A 55 1.13 2.65 6.94
C ILE A 55 0.26 1.54 7.53
N CYS A 56 -1.04 1.60 7.28
CA CYS A 56 -1.99 0.60 7.75
C CYS A 56 -2.97 0.21 6.63
N GLY A 57 -3.57 -0.96 6.77
CA GLY A 57 -4.62 -1.38 5.86
C GLY A 57 -5.28 -2.70 6.25
N THR A 58 -6.42 -2.98 5.64
CA THR A 58 -7.22 -4.19 5.89
C THR A 58 -7.23 -5.09 4.67
N SER A 59 -7.15 -6.42 4.85
CA SER A 59 -7.18 -7.40 3.75
C SER A 59 -6.12 -7.09 2.68
N THR A 60 -6.49 -6.97 1.41
CA THR A 60 -5.59 -6.55 0.31
C THR A 60 -4.83 -5.26 0.64
N GLY A 61 -5.49 -4.27 1.25
CA GLY A 61 -4.85 -3.03 1.71
C GLY A 61 -3.77 -3.28 2.77
N GLY A 62 -3.95 -4.29 3.62
CA GLY A 62 -2.95 -4.72 4.60
C GLY A 62 -1.71 -5.36 3.96
N ILE A 63 -1.91 -6.18 2.92
CA ILE A 63 -0.79 -6.75 2.13
C ILE A 63 0.00 -5.63 1.46
N ILE A 64 -0.69 -4.67 0.83
CA ILE A 64 -0.07 -3.47 0.24
C ILE A 64 0.68 -2.67 1.31
N ALA A 65 0.07 -2.44 2.48
CA ALA A 65 0.69 -1.71 3.58
C ALA A 65 2.00 -2.35 4.05
N LEU A 66 2.01 -3.67 4.26
CA LEU A 66 3.20 -4.42 4.68
C LEU A 66 4.31 -4.35 3.64
N ALA A 67 3.98 -4.56 2.37
CA ALA A 67 4.96 -4.50 1.29
C ALA A 67 5.62 -3.13 1.19
N LEU A 68 4.82 -2.04 1.22
CA LEU A 68 5.36 -0.68 1.21
C LEU A 68 6.24 -0.43 2.44
N ALA A 69 5.81 -0.85 3.63
CA ALA A 69 6.59 -0.69 4.86
C ALA A 69 7.94 -1.43 4.82
N LEU A 70 8.04 -2.52 4.05
CA LEU A 70 9.29 -3.25 3.79
C LEU A 70 10.17 -2.59 2.71
N GLY A 71 9.76 -1.44 2.17
CA GLY A 71 10.48 -0.72 1.12
C GLY A 71 10.26 -1.28 -0.28
N MET A 72 9.25 -2.13 -0.49
CA MET A 72 8.90 -2.61 -1.81
C MET A 72 8.37 -1.46 -2.67
N PRO A 73 8.91 -1.23 -3.89
CA PRO A 73 8.37 -0.25 -4.82
C PRO A 73 6.91 -0.55 -5.18
N ALA A 74 6.06 0.46 -5.26
CA ALA A 74 4.63 0.25 -5.51
C ALA A 74 4.35 -0.41 -6.88
N ARG A 75 5.24 -0.23 -7.85
CA ARG A 75 5.18 -0.94 -9.15
C ARG A 75 5.26 -2.47 -9.03
N GLU A 76 5.94 -2.99 -8.01
CA GLU A 76 6.06 -4.44 -7.79
C GLU A 76 4.75 -5.02 -7.24
N LEU A 77 3.99 -4.24 -6.47
CA LEU A 77 2.64 -4.62 -6.06
C LEU A 77 1.67 -4.68 -7.24
N VAL A 78 1.79 -3.76 -8.20
CA VAL A 78 1.03 -3.83 -9.46
C VAL A 78 1.39 -5.11 -10.21
N HIS A 79 2.68 -5.44 -10.31
CA HIS A 79 3.16 -6.65 -10.96
C HIS A 79 2.63 -7.91 -10.27
N LEU A 80 2.74 -7.99 -8.94
CA LEU A 80 2.26 -9.08 -8.11
C LEU A 80 0.77 -9.35 -8.36
N TYR A 81 -0.07 -8.33 -8.23
CA TYR A 81 -1.51 -8.52 -8.42
C TYR A 81 -1.87 -8.82 -9.87
N SER A 82 -1.18 -8.22 -10.85
CA SER A 82 -1.50 -8.46 -12.27
C SER A 82 -1.13 -9.87 -12.71
N HIS A 83 0.01 -10.41 -12.26
CA HIS A 83 0.49 -11.74 -12.64
C HIS A 83 -0.20 -12.85 -11.86
N HIS A 84 -0.48 -12.64 -10.58
CA HIS A 84 -1.08 -13.65 -9.71
C HIS A 84 -2.58 -13.46 -9.48
N ALA A 85 -3.24 -12.54 -10.21
CA ALA A 85 -4.67 -12.26 -10.04
C ALA A 85 -5.52 -13.54 -10.08
N LYS A 86 -5.23 -14.43 -11.04
CA LYS A 86 -5.96 -15.69 -11.20
C LYS A 86 -5.67 -16.69 -10.10
N ASP A 87 -4.46 -16.71 -9.54
CA ASP A 87 -4.12 -17.66 -8.47
C ASP A 87 -4.67 -17.19 -7.12
N ILE A 88 -4.64 -15.87 -6.88
CA ILE A 88 -5.07 -15.24 -5.63
C ILE A 88 -6.60 -15.08 -5.59
N PHE A 89 -7.22 -14.71 -6.71
CA PHE A 89 -8.65 -14.37 -6.79
C PHE A 89 -9.44 -15.23 -7.78
N GLY A 90 -8.81 -16.20 -8.45
CA GLY A 90 -9.53 -17.12 -9.34
C GLY A 90 -10.53 -17.97 -8.59
N ALA A 91 -11.54 -18.44 -9.33
CA ALA A 91 -12.64 -19.20 -8.77
C ALA A 91 -12.17 -20.58 -8.26
N GLY A 92 -12.10 -20.69 -6.93
CA GLY A 92 -12.05 -21.95 -6.20
C GLY A 92 -12.33 -21.63 -4.74
N ARG A 93 -13.58 -21.48 -4.31
CA ARG A 93 -14.46 -22.61 -4.02
C ARG A 93 -15.90 -22.11 -4.04
N ASN A 94 -16.75 -22.69 -4.89
CA ASN A 94 -18.17 -22.73 -4.57
C ASN A 94 -18.29 -23.31 -3.16
N LEU A 95 -19.11 -22.73 -2.28
CA LEU A 95 -19.34 -23.26 -0.94
C LEU A 95 -19.66 -24.77 -0.98
N LEU A 96 -20.30 -25.21 -2.07
CA LEU A 96 -20.57 -26.60 -2.44
C LEU A 96 -19.30 -27.47 -2.62
N SER A 97 -18.24 -26.96 -3.25
CA SER A 97 -16.97 -27.69 -3.42
C SER A 97 -16.21 -27.93 -2.10
N TRP A 98 -16.56 -27.20 -1.03
CA TRP A 98 -16.01 -27.44 0.31
C TRP A 98 -16.86 -28.42 1.13
N LEU A 99 -18.16 -28.55 0.80
CA LEU A 99 -19.08 -29.50 1.43
C LEU A 99 -19.02 -30.91 0.84
N GLY A 100 -18.20 -31.14 -0.19
CA GLY A 100 -17.94 -32.49 -0.73
C GLY A 100 -19.16 -33.20 -1.32
N THR A 101 -20.17 -32.46 -1.75
CA THR A 101 -21.36 -32.97 -2.46
C THR A 101 -21.28 -32.70 -3.95
#